data_AF-A0A9X5XJJ9-F1
#
_entry.id   AF-A0A9X5XJJ9-F1
#
_cell.length_a   1.000
_cell.length_b   1.000
_cell.length_c   1.000
_cell.angle_alpha   90.00
_cell.angle_beta   90.00
_cell.angle_gamma   90.00
#
_symmetry.space_group_name_H-M   'P 1'
#
loop_
_entity.id
_entity.type
_entity.pdbx_description
1 polymer ?
#
loop_
_entity_poly.entity_id
_entity_poly.type
_entity_poly.pdbx_seq_one_letter_code
_entity_poly.pdbx_strand_id
1 'polypeptide(L)'
;LYGVPVLGFALLWLCLAGALVARARRQGMGFAMTWWAFTFPVGTCVTGAESLARHTGLVAFDWLAVALYALLVAAWSVAAARTARGLVS
;
A
#
# COMPACT_ATOMS: atom_id res chain seq x y z
N LEU A 1 3.58 -5.18 22.54
CA LEU A 1 4.78 -5.93 22.07
C LEU A 1 4.59 -6.56 20.69
N TYR A 2 3.50 -7.27 20.41
CA TYR A 2 3.27 -7.93 19.11
C TYR A 2 3.05 -7.00 17.89
N GLY A 3 2.65 -5.75 18.11
CA GLY A 3 2.35 -4.81 17.01
C GLY A 3 3.55 -4.45 16.13
N VAL A 4 4.73 -4.24 16.73
CA VAL A 4 5.94 -3.84 15.99
C VAL A 4 6.42 -4.95 15.04
N PRO A 5 6.59 -6.22 15.48
CA PRO A 5 7.01 -7.29 14.57
C PRO A 5 6.00 -7.58 13.46
N VAL A 6 4.70 -7.56 13.77
CA VAL A 6 3.63 -7.80 12.78
C VAL A 6 3.61 -6.69 11.73
N LEU A 7 3.71 -5.42 12.14
CA LEU A 7 3.77 -4.31 11.20
C LEU A 7 5.05 -4.40 10.34
N GLY A 8 6.20 -4.73 10.94
CA GLY A 8 7.44 -4.92 10.21
C GLY A 8 7.34 -5.99 9.13
N PHE A 9 6.73 -7.14 9.43
CA PHE A 9 6.47 -8.19 8.46
C PHE A 9 5.50 -7.75 7.36
N ALA A 10 4.42 -7.05 7.72
CA ALA A 10 3.47 -6.51 6.76
C ALA A 10 4.13 -5.52 5.77
N LEU A 11 5.03 -4.66 6.26
CA LEU A 11 5.81 -3.73 5.44
C LEU A 11 6.77 -4.46 4.49
N LEU A 12 7.50 -5.46 5.00
CA LEU A 12 8.38 -6.29 4.16
C LEU A 12 7.60 -6.94 3.02
N TRP A 13 6.45 -7.54 3.36
CA TRP A 13 5.57 -8.16 2.38
C TRP A 13 5.06 -7.14 1.36
N LEU A 14 4.66 -5.94 1.82
CA LEU A 14 4.17 -4.88 0.94
C LEU A 14 5.25 -4.41 -0.04
N CYS A 15 6.49 -4.25 0.44
CA CYS A 15 7.64 -3.92 -0.41
C CYS A 15 7.89 -5.01 -1.46
N LEU A 16 7.82 -6.29 -1.08
CA LEU A 16 8.00 -7.41 -1.99
C LEU A 16 6.89 -7.44 -3.06
N ALA A 17 5.63 -7.32 -2.63
CA ALA A 17 4.49 -7.31 -3.53
C ALA A 17 4.56 -6.14 -4.52
N GLY A 18 4.93 -4.95 -4.04
CA GLY A 18 5.17 -3.78 -4.88
C GLY A 18 6.30 -4.00 -5.91
N ALA A 19 7.41 -4.60 -5.49
CA ALA A 19 8.52 -4.92 -6.39
C ALA A 19 8.12 -5.94 -7.48
N LEU A 20 7.35 -6.97 -7.11
CA LEU A 20 6.83 -7.96 -8.05
C LEU A 20 5.88 -7.32 -9.08
N VAL A 21 5.00 -6.41 -8.65
CA VAL A 21 4.13 -5.67 -9.57
C VAL A 21 4.93 -4.75 -10.47
N ALA A 22 5.90 -4.01 -9.94
CA ALA A 22 6.76 -3.14 -10.75
C ALA A 22 7.53 -3.95 -11.80
N ARG A 23 8.00 -5.16 -11.44
CA ARG A 23 8.62 -6.10 -12.36
C ARG A 23 7.64 -6.60 -13.43
N ALA A 24 6.46 -7.06 -13.04
CA ALA A 24 5.44 -7.53 -13.98
C ALA A 24 5.02 -6.43 -14.98
N ARG A 25 4.91 -5.19 -14.49
CA ARG A 25 4.64 -4.01 -15.33
C ARG A 25 5.76 -3.72 -16.31
N ARG A 26 7.02 -3.84 -15.89
CA ARG A 26 8.19 -3.74 -16.78
C ARG A 26 8.25 -4.85 -17.82
N GLN A 27 7.67 -6.01 -17.53
CA GLN A 27 7.55 -7.15 -18.45
C GLN A 27 6.32 -7.07 -19.38
N GLY A 28 5.63 -5.92 -19.44
CA GLY A 28 4.53 -5.69 -20.37
C GLY A 28 3.14 -6.10 -19.87
N MET A 29 3.03 -6.60 -18.63
CA MET A 29 1.72 -6.95 -18.07
C MET A 29 0.86 -5.69 -17.92
N GLY A 30 -0.30 -5.64 -18.58
CA GLY A 30 -1.20 -4.48 -18.57
C GLY A 30 -1.83 -4.20 -17.20
N PHE A 31 -2.68 -3.18 -17.15
CA PHE A 31 -3.54 -2.99 -15.98
C PHE A 31 -4.56 -4.13 -15.91
N ALA A 32 -4.77 -4.66 -14.70
CA ALA A 32 -5.80 -5.66 -14.41
C ALA A 32 -6.64 -5.18 -13.24
N MET A 33 -7.91 -5.59 -13.18
CA MET A 33 -8.81 -5.20 -12.09
C MET A 33 -8.30 -5.67 -10.70
N THR A 34 -7.45 -6.71 -10.68
CA THR A 34 -6.77 -7.21 -9.47
C THR A 34 -5.86 -6.19 -8.79
N TRP A 35 -5.51 -5.08 -9.45
CA TRP A 35 -4.77 -3.97 -8.84
C TRP A 35 -5.50 -3.34 -7.65
N TRP A 36 -6.83 -3.41 -7.64
CA TRP A 36 -7.62 -2.97 -6.49
C TRP A 36 -7.33 -3.77 -5.21
N ALA A 37 -6.81 -5.00 -5.31
CA ALA A 37 -6.48 -5.81 -4.15
C ALA A 37 -5.39 -5.18 -3.26
N PHE A 38 -4.61 -4.20 -3.77
CA PHE A 38 -3.57 -3.52 -2.98
C PHE A 38 -4.11 -2.50 -1.98
N THR A 39 -5.31 -1.95 -2.18
CA THR A 39 -5.82 -0.90 -1.30
C THR A 39 -6.05 -1.40 0.12
N PHE A 40 -6.52 -2.65 0.27
CA PHE A 40 -6.81 -3.23 1.57
C PHE A 40 -5.55 -3.54 2.42
N PRO A 41 -4.52 -4.26 1.91
CA PRO A 41 -3.28 -4.47 2.64
C PRO A 41 -2.55 -3.17 2.98
N VAL A 42 -2.51 -2.21 2.04
CA VAL A 42 -1.88 -0.90 2.29
C VAL A 42 -2.66 -0.15 3.36
N GLY A 43 -4.00 -0.10 3.27
CA GLY A 43 -4.85 0.52 4.29
C GLY A 43 -4.66 -0.10 5.67
N THR A 44 -4.52 -1.43 5.74
CA THR A 44 -4.22 -2.14 7.00
C THR A 44 -2.87 -1.71 7.58
N CYS A 45 -1.84 -1.55 6.73
CA CYS A 45 -0.53 -1.06 7.18
C CYS A 45 -0.61 0.38 7.69
N VAL A 46 -1.40 1.27 7.05
CA VAL A 46 -1.64 2.64 7.53
C VAL A 46 -2.25 2.63 8.93
N THR A 47 -3.37 1.92 9.10
CA THR A 47 -4.07 1.83 10.39
C THR A 47 -3.20 1.19 11.48
N GLY A 48 -2.42 0.17 11.10
CA GLY A 48 -1.46 -0.48 11.99
C GLY A 48 -0.35 0.47 12.46
N ALA A 49 0.24 1.23 11.55
CA ALA A 49 1.26 2.24 11.86
C ALA A 49 0.70 3.36 12.74
N GLU A 50 -0.49 3.88 12.42
CA GLU A 50 -1.16 4.93 13.19
C GLU A 50 -1.51 4.46 14.62
N SER A 51 -2.00 3.23 14.77
CA SER A 51 -2.25 2.64 16.08
C SER A 51 -0.97 2.54 16.91
N LEU A 52 0.13 2.12 16.28
CA LEU A 52 1.43 2.01 16.94
C LEU A 52 2.00 3.37 17.31
N ALA A 53 1.78 4.41 16.50
CA ALA A 53 2.15 5.78 16.81
C ALA A 53 1.44 6.27 18.07
N ARG A 54 0.11 6.09 18.17
CA ARG A 54 -0.67 6.45 19.37
C ARG A 54 -0.22 5.71 20.63
N HIS A 55 0.17 4.45 20.50
CA HIS A 55 0.56 3.62 21.64
C HIS A 55 2.01 3.85 22.11
N THR A 56 2.91 4.24 21.20
CA THR A 56 4.34 4.39 21.51
C THR A 56 4.80 5.84 21.62
N GLY A 57 4.05 6.79 21.06
CA GLY A 57 4.43 8.19 20.98
C GLY A 57 5.62 8.47 20.06
N LEU A 58 6.11 7.48 19.31
CA LEU A 58 7.21 7.67 18.37
C LEU A 58 6.74 8.33 17.08
N VAL A 59 7.26 9.53 16.82
CA VAL A 59 7.05 10.31 15.59
C VAL A 59 7.41 9.53 14.32
N ALA A 60 8.31 8.55 14.41
CA ALA A 60 8.65 7.68 13.29
C ALA A 60 7.43 6.90 12.74
N PHE A 61 6.51 6.47 13.61
CA PHE A 61 5.30 5.76 13.18
C PHE A 61 4.27 6.69 12.55
N ASP A 62 4.21 7.97 12.95
CA ASP A 62 3.37 8.97 12.29
C ASP A 62 3.84 9.22 10.85
N TRP A 63 5.14 9.44 10.64
CA TRP A 63 5.70 9.60 9.30
C TRP A 63 5.48 8.36 8.43
N LEU A 64 5.62 7.17 9.02
CA LEU A 64 5.33 5.92 8.33
C LEU A 64 3.85 5.84 7.92
N ALA A 65 2.91 6.17 8.82
CA ALA A 65 1.49 6.17 8.52
C ALA A 65 1.15 7.15 7.38
N VAL A 66 1.70 8.37 7.42
CA VAL A 66 1.53 9.38 6.36
C VAL A 66 2.09 8.89 5.03
N ALA A 67 3.28 8.29 5.02
CA ALA A 67 3.90 7.77 3.80
C ALA A 67 3.09 6.62 3.19
N LEU A 68 2.61 5.68 4.02
CA LEU A 68 1.73 4.59 3.58
C LEU A 68 0.38 5.11 3.07
N TYR A 69 -0.15 6.17 3.68
CA TYR A 69 -1.40 6.79 3.24
C TYR A 69 -1.24 7.48 1.89
N ALA A 70 -0.14 8.22 1.68
CA ALA A 70 0.19 8.80 0.38
C ALA A 70 0.33 7.70 -0.70
N LEU A 71 0.97 6.58 -0.37
CA LEU A 71 1.05 5.43 -1.26
C LEU A 71 -0.33 4.84 -1.58
N LEU A 72 -1.21 4.73 -0.60
CA LEU A 72 -2.59 4.26 -0.77
C LEU A 72 -3.35 5.15 -1.76
N VAL A 73 -3.30 6.47 -1.56
CA VAL A 73 -3.98 7.45 -2.42
C VAL A 73 -3.44 7.39 -3.84
N ALA A 74 -2.12 7.28 -4.01
CA ALA A 74 -1.51 7.13 -5.32
C ALA A 74 -1.96 5.83 -6.02
N ALA A 75 -1.91 4.70 -5.32
CA ALA A 75 -2.34 3.40 -5.86
C ALA A 75 -3.83 3.40 -6.24
N TRP A 76 -4.68 3.95 -5.37
CA TRP A 76 -6.11 4.11 -5.62
C TRP A 76 -6.37 4.98 -6.85
N SER A 77 -5.70 6.13 -6.95
CA SER A 77 -5.87 7.07 -8.08
C SER A 77 -5.45 6.44 -9.40
N VAL A 78 -4.34 5.69 -9.42
CA VAL A 78 -3.88 4.96 -10.62
C VAL A 78 -4.89 3.90 -11.02
N ALA A 79 -5.39 3.12 -10.06
CA ALA A 79 -6.38 2.08 -10.32
C ALA A 79 -7.68 2.68 -10.85
N ALA A 80 -8.21 3.72 -10.21
CA ALA A 80 -9.42 4.43 -10.64
C ALA A 80 -9.28 5.02 -12.05
N ALA A 81 -8.18 5.74 -12.34
CA ALA A 81 -7.96 6.33 -13.66
C ALA A 81 -7.77 5.27 -14.76
N ARG A 82 -7.19 4.12 -14.42
CA ARG A 82 -7.04 2.99 -15.36
C ARG A 82 -8.37 2.26 -15.60
N THR A 83 -9.16 2.03 -14.56
CA THR A 83 -10.51 1.47 -14.69
C THR A 83 -11.39 2.41 -15.52
N ALA A 84 -11.41 3.71 -15.24
CA ALA A 84 -12.18 4.68 -16.01
C ALA A 84 -11.79 4.69 -17.50
N ARG A 85 -10.50 4.69 -17.82
CA ARG A 85 -10.05 4.56 -19.23
C ARG A 85 -10.49 3.26 -19.88
N GLY A 86 -10.50 2.15 -19.15
CA GLY A 86 -10.96 0.86 -19.67
C GLY A 86 -12.48 0.79 -19.88
N LEU A 87 -13.25 1.65 -19.22
CA LEU A 87 -14.71 1.74 -19.40
C LEU A 87 -15.11 2.68 -20.56
N VAL A 88 -14.24 3.63 -20.91
CA VAL A 88 -14.49 4.64 -21.96
C VAL A 88 -13.84 4.24 -23.31
N SER A 89 -13.01 3.20 -23.31
CA SER A 89 -12.38 2.63 -24.52
C SER A 89 -13.20 1.48 -25.09
#